data_AF-A0AAU4V640-F1
#
_entry.id   AF-A0AAU4V640-F1
#
_cell.length_a   1.000
_cell.length_b   1.000
_cell.length_c   1.000
_cell.angle_alpha   90.00
_cell.angle_beta   90.00
_cell.angle_gamma   90.00
#
_symmetry.space_group_name_H-M   'P 1'
#
loop_
_entity.id
_entity.type
_entity.pdbx_description
1 polymer ?
#
loop_
_entity_poly.entity_id
_entity_poly.type
_entity_poly.pdbx_seq_one_letter_code
_entity_poly.pdbx_strand_id
1 'polypeptide(L)'
;MVVTPIPGAHRDNVWKTLRSLHLAAENLEGKNFPSAYPRLLAYLEWANEAVRMLTSQVTSRDIDNLIRTRMHQSLLDGVGHLAGSEQGRLVNGLVSLELRQRVNAFSEAVEAFQAQMRRWPEFVVVAVLDTSFFIEHEVKLEEADFAKLLGVEGRLPVAVVVPMVVVDELDKLKESRNQRTRWRAGYSLAVLDRLLTEKVSLGPSKVEVLTDTPGHVRLPEADDEIVDRALAVYAMAAGDVQLVTYDTGMAMRAKMLNLPVLKLRNDAGTGIEPDRK
;
A
#
# COMPACT_ATOMS: atom_id res chain seq x y z
N MET A 1 -9.67 8.66 -2.73
CA MET A 1 -9.46 7.63 -1.68
C MET A 1 -8.42 6.60 -2.14
N VAL A 2 -7.57 6.04 -1.27
CA VAL A 2 -6.58 4.99 -1.65
C VAL A 2 -7.16 3.61 -1.34
N VAL A 3 -7.02 2.66 -2.27
CA VAL A 3 -7.44 1.26 -2.10
C VAL A 3 -6.22 0.38 -1.87
N THR A 4 -6.30 -0.51 -0.88
CA THR A 4 -5.22 -1.42 -0.50
C THR A 4 -5.59 -2.86 -0.92
N PRO A 5 -4.82 -3.47 -1.84
CA PRO A 5 -4.96 -4.88 -2.18
C PRO A 5 -4.68 -5.76 -0.95
N ILE A 6 -5.38 -6.88 -0.84
CA ILE A 6 -4.99 -7.91 0.12
C ILE A 6 -3.72 -8.64 -0.37
N PRO A 7 -2.92 -9.24 0.55
CA PRO A 7 -1.78 -10.07 0.15
C PRO A 7 -2.19 -11.15 -0.87
N GLY A 8 -1.44 -11.25 -1.97
CA GLY A 8 -1.70 -12.19 -3.06
C GLY A 8 -2.70 -11.71 -4.13
N ALA A 9 -3.38 -10.59 -3.93
CA ALA A 9 -4.20 -9.99 -4.99
C ALA A 9 -3.30 -9.36 -6.07
N HIS A 10 -3.60 -9.64 -7.34
CA HIS A 10 -2.85 -9.08 -8.46
C HIS A 10 -3.38 -7.68 -8.80
N ARG A 11 -2.52 -6.66 -8.73
CA ARG A 11 -2.88 -5.25 -8.99
C ARG A 11 -3.73 -5.01 -10.23
N ASP A 12 -3.43 -5.68 -11.35
CA ASP A 12 -4.17 -5.46 -12.60
C ASP A 12 -5.61 -5.98 -12.49
N ASN A 13 -5.84 -7.04 -11.73
CA ASN A 13 -7.17 -7.57 -11.47
C ASN A 13 -7.95 -6.66 -10.53
N VAL A 14 -7.28 -6.09 -9.51
CA VAL A 14 -7.87 -5.08 -8.62
C VAL A 14 -8.30 -3.86 -9.44
N TRP A 15 -7.40 -3.30 -10.26
CA TRP A 15 -7.70 -2.14 -11.09
C TRP A 15 -8.83 -2.39 -12.09
N LYS A 16 -8.80 -3.54 -12.80
CA LYS A 16 -9.88 -3.94 -13.73
C LYS A 16 -11.22 -4.06 -13.00
N THR A 17 -11.23 -4.67 -11.82
CA THR A 17 -12.44 -4.81 -10.99
C THR A 17 -12.98 -3.46 -10.57
N LEU A 18 -12.15 -2.57 -10.01
CA LEU A 18 -12.54 -1.22 -9.62
C LEU A 18 -13.12 -0.43 -10.80
N ARG A 19 -12.46 -0.48 -11.96
CA ARG A 19 -12.92 0.20 -13.18
C ARG A 19 -14.26 -0.36 -13.69
N SER A 20 -14.43 -1.68 -13.66
CA SER A 20 -15.68 -2.33 -14.06
C SER A 20 -16.84 -1.93 -13.15
N LEU A 21 -16.62 -1.88 -11.84
CA LEU A 21 -17.63 -1.49 -10.85
C LEU A 21 -17.99 0.00 -10.96
N HIS A 22 -17.00 0.85 -11.22
CA HIS A 22 -17.21 2.28 -11.51
C HIS A 22 -18.14 2.47 -12.71
N LEU A 23 -17.83 1.83 -13.85
CA LEU A 23 -18.65 1.91 -15.06
C LEU A 23 -20.07 1.37 -14.83
N ALA A 24 -20.21 0.29 -14.05
CA ALA A 24 -21.52 -0.24 -13.69
C ALA A 24 -22.35 0.76 -12.85
N ALA A 25 -21.70 1.47 -11.91
CA ALA A 25 -22.36 2.51 -11.12
C ALA A 25 -22.78 3.72 -11.97
N GLU A 26 -21.93 4.20 -12.87
CA GLU A 26 -22.25 5.29 -13.82
C GLU A 26 -23.45 4.93 -14.69
N ASN A 27 -23.46 3.70 -15.22
CA ASN A 27 -24.58 3.20 -16.02
C ASN A 27 -25.89 3.15 -15.21
N LEU A 28 -25.83 2.80 -13.92
CA LEU A 28 -27.01 2.81 -13.05
C LEU A 28 -27.47 4.22 -12.70
N GLU A 29 -26.54 5.17 -12.52
CA GLU A 29 -26.89 6.58 -12.28
C GLU A 29 -27.64 7.17 -13.49
N GLY A 30 -27.15 6.90 -14.71
CA GLY A 30 -27.74 7.41 -15.95
C GLY A 30 -28.95 6.63 -16.48
N LYS A 31 -29.27 5.47 -15.91
CA LYS A 31 -30.40 4.63 -16.35
C LYS A 31 -31.74 5.21 -15.89
N ASN A 32 -32.69 5.26 -16.82
CA ASN A 32 -34.08 5.60 -16.51
C ASN A 32 -34.80 4.39 -15.92
N PHE A 33 -35.43 4.58 -14.77
CA PHE A 33 -36.23 3.57 -14.09
C PHE A 33 -37.71 3.99 -14.05
N PRO A 34 -38.65 3.03 -14.15
CA PRO A 34 -40.08 3.33 -14.17
C PRO A 34 -40.61 3.83 -12.82
N SER A 35 -39.94 3.50 -11.71
CA SER A 35 -40.27 3.98 -10.37
C SER A 35 -39.06 3.91 -9.43
N ALA A 36 -39.20 4.43 -8.22
CA ALA A 36 -38.13 4.47 -7.23
C ALA A 36 -37.68 3.08 -6.73
N TYR A 37 -38.63 2.14 -6.63
CA TYR A 37 -38.35 0.82 -6.06
C TYR A 37 -37.44 -0.05 -6.96
N PRO A 38 -37.69 -0.22 -8.27
CA PRO A 38 -36.76 -0.91 -9.18
C PRO A 38 -35.37 -0.26 -9.23
N ARG A 39 -35.30 1.07 -9.07
CA ARG A 39 -34.02 1.78 -9.01
C ARG A 39 -33.25 1.46 -7.73
N LEU A 40 -33.92 1.50 -6.59
CA LEU A 40 -33.36 1.11 -5.30
C LEU A 40 -32.86 -0.33 -5.33
N LEU A 41 -33.66 -1.26 -5.86
CA LEU A 41 -33.28 -2.67 -5.97
C LEU A 41 -32.03 -2.83 -6.85
N ALA A 42 -31.99 -2.20 -8.02
CA ALA A 42 -30.83 -2.26 -8.90
C ALA A 42 -29.54 -1.71 -8.26
N TYR A 43 -29.65 -0.65 -7.45
CA TYR A 43 -28.52 -0.15 -6.67
C TYR A 43 -28.06 -1.17 -5.62
N LEU A 44 -28.97 -1.77 -4.85
CA LEU A 44 -28.63 -2.74 -3.81
C LEU A 44 -28.05 -4.03 -4.39
N GLU A 45 -28.56 -4.50 -5.53
CA GLU A 45 -28.01 -5.62 -6.28
C GLU A 45 -26.57 -5.34 -6.75
N TRP A 46 -26.33 -4.16 -7.32
CA TRP A 46 -24.98 -3.72 -7.69
C TRP A 46 -24.06 -3.64 -6.48
N ALA A 47 -24.53 -3.09 -5.35
CA ALA A 47 -23.71 -2.96 -4.15
C ALA A 47 -23.30 -4.35 -3.61
N ASN A 48 -24.22 -5.31 -3.59
CA ASN A 48 -23.92 -6.68 -3.18
C ASN A 48 -22.90 -7.35 -4.11
N GLU A 49 -23.07 -7.20 -5.42
CA GLU A 49 -22.14 -7.74 -6.41
C GLU A 49 -20.75 -7.10 -6.30
N ALA A 50 -20.71 -5.78 -6.08
CA ALA A 50 -19.48 -5.04 -5.88
C ALA A 50 -18.72 -5.53 -4.64
N VAL A 51 -19.41 -5.74 -3.52
CA VAL A 51 -18.81 -6.33 -2.30
C VAL A 51 -18.26 -7.73 -2.60
N ARG A 52 -19.03 -8.57 -3.30
CA ARG A 52 -18.62 -9.94 -3.65
C ARG A 52 -17.34 -9.95 -4.48
N MET A 53 -17.24 -9.08 -5.50
CA MET A 53 -16.06 -8.98 -6.36
C MET A 53 -14.83 -8.43 -5.63
N LEU A 54 -15.02 -7.50 -4.68
CA LEU A 54 -13.92 -6.86 -3.96
C LEU A 54 -13.41 -7.64 -2.76
N THR A 55 -14.21 -8.53 -2.17
CA THR A 55 -13.87 -9.26 -0.92
C THR A 55 -12.56 -10.04 -1.02
N SER A 56 -12.23 -10.58 -2.20
CA SER A 56 -10.99 -11.35 -2.40
C SER A 56 -9.84 -10.51 -3.00
N GLN A 57 -9.99 -9.19 -3.08
CA GLN A 57 -9.09 -8.32 -3.82
C GLN A 57 -8.56 -7.19 -2.96
N VAL A 58 -9.38 -6.62 -2.08
CA VAL A 58 -9.05 -5.42 -1.30
C VAL A 58 -9.47 -5.59 0.17
N THR A 59 -8.94 -4.74 1.04
CA THR A 59 -9.24 -4.83 2.48
C THR A 59 -10.73 -4.59 2.77
N SER A 60 -11.27 -5.22 3.83
CA SER A 60 -12.67 -5.01 4.24
C SER A 60 -12.95 -3.54 4.58
N ARG A 61 -11.96 -2.82 5.12
CA ARG A 61 -12.07 -1.39 5.41
C ARG A 61 -12.32 -0.57 4.15
N ASP A 62 -11.65 -0.89 3.04
CA ASP A 62 -11.85 -0.19 1.78
C ASP A 62 -13.22 -0.50 1.19
N ILE A 63 -13.73 -1.72 1.36
CA ILE A 63 -15.10 -2.11 0.97
C ILE A 63 -16.13 -1.30 1.78
N ASP A 64 -15.90 -1.12 3.07
CA ASP A 64 -16.81 -0.35 3.93
C ASP A 64 -16.84 1.14 3.53
N ASN A 65 -15.67 1.70 3.18
CA ASN A 65 -15.58 3.08 2.69
C ASN A 65 -16.19 3.27 1.29
N LEU A 66 -15.98 2.30 0.39
CA LEU A 66 -16.45 2.35 -1.00
C LEU A 66 -17.92 2.02 -1.15
N ILE A 67 -18.47 1.09 -0.38
CA ILE A 67 -19.81 0.54 -0.65
C ILE A 67 -20.69 0.55 0.60
N ARG A 68 -20.23 -0.03 1.72
CA ARG A 68 -21.08 -0.23 2.91
C ARG A 68 -21.16 1.02 3.79
N THR A 69 -21.64 2.10 3.19
CA THR A 69 -21.81 3.38 3.87
C THR A 69 -23.01 3.38 4.81
N ARG A 70 -23.08 4.40 5.66
CA ARG A 70 -24.28 4.64 6.48
C ARG A 70 -25.54 4.83 5.63
N MET A 71 -25.45 5.49 4.48
CA MET A 71 -26.59 5.71 3.60
C MET A 71 -27.00 4.41 2.89
N HIS A 72 -26.03 3.60 2.45
CA HIS A 72 -26.29 2.25 1.96
C HIS A 72 -27.09 1.43 2.98
N GLN A 73 -26.65 1.42 4.25
CA GLN A 73 -27.34 0.68 5.30
C GLN A 73 -28.78 1.19 5.51
N SER A 74 -28.98 2.51 5.58
CA SER A 74 -30.33 3.09 5.70
C SER A 74 -31.25 2.74 4.53
N LEU A 75 -30.71 2.69 3.31
CA LEU A 75 -31.47 2.30 2.11
C LEU A 75 -31.81 0.79 2.12
N LEU A 76 -30.89 -0.04 2.60
CA LEU A 76 -31.10 -1.48 2.76
C LEU A 76 -32.17 -1.78 3.82
N ASP A 77 -32.07 -1.17 4.99
CA ASP A 77 -33.05 -1.33 6.09
C ASP A 77 -34.44 -0.80 5.70
N GLY A 78 -34.47 0.27 4.89
CA GLY A 78 -35.68 0.87 4.38
C GLY A 78 -36.33 0.11 3.21
N VAL A 79 -35.65 -0.83 2.56
CA VAL A 79 -36.10 -1.39 1.26
C VAL A 79 -37.52 -1.97 1.30
N GLY A 80 -37.90 -2.60 2.43
CA GLY A 80 -39.23 -3.19 2.62
C GLY A 80 -40.34 -2.18 2.90
N HIS A 81 -40.00 -0.98 3.40
CA HIS A 81 -40.94 0.07 3.78
C HIS A 81 -41.09 1.17 2.71
N LEU A 82 -40.13 1.24 1.78
CA LEU A 82 -40.00 2.30 0.76
C LEU A 82 -40.69 1.95 -0.58
N ALA A 83 -41.49 0.88 -0.63
CA ALA A 83 -42.19 0.42 -1.84
C ALA A 83 -43.45 1.25 -2.20
N GLY A 84 -43.81 2.26 -1.40
CA GLY A 84 -44.98 3.12 -1.63
C GLY A 84 -44.76 4.23 -2.66
N SER A 85 -45.83 4.64 -3.36
CA SER A 85 -45.80 5.70 -4.38
C SER A 85 -45.58 7.11 -3.80
N GLU A 86 -46.07 7.38 -2.59
CA GLU A 86 -45.98 8.68 -1.91
C GLU A 86 -44.52 9.08 -1.61
N GLN A 87 -43.68 8.11 -1.22
CA GLN A 87 -42.28 8.33 -0.85
C GLN A 87 -41.32 8.26 -2.04
N GLY A 88 -41.81 7.95 -3.24
CA GLY A 88 -40.96 7.67 -4.42
C GLY A 88 -40.02 8.82 -4.80
N ARG A 89 -40.42 10.08 -4.59
CA ARG A 89 -39.55 11.24 -4.83
C ARG A 89 -38.37 11.30 -3.86
N LEU A 90 -38.62 11.06 -2.57
CA LEU A 90 -37.58 11.05 -1.54
C LEU A 90 -36.58 9.91 -1.77
N VAL A 91 -37.09 8.70 -2.02
CA VAL A 91 -36.26 7.52 -2.29
C VAL A 91 -35.38 7.73 -3.52
N ASN A 92 -35.95 8.24 -4.61
CA ASN A 92 -35.17 8.59 -5.80
C ASN A 92 -34.07 9.62 -5.51
N GLY A 93 -34.35 10.62 -4.68
CA GLY A 93 -33.36 11.62 -4.26
C GLY A 93 -32.21 10.98 -3.48
N LEU A 94 -32.52 10.13 -2.49
CA LEU A 94 -31.52 9.42 -1.68
C LEU A 94 -30.67 8.47 -2.52
N VAL A 95 -31.29 7.65 -3.36
CA VAL A 95 -30.57 6.73 -4.26
C VAL A 95 -29.70 7.50 -5.26
N SER A 96 -30.17 8.64 -5.78
CA SER A 96 -29.36 9.47 -6.69
C SER A 96 -28.14 10.05 -5.98
N LEU A 97 -28.30 10.53 -4.75
CA LEU A 97 -27.20 11.07 -3.97
C LEU A 97 -26.17 9.98 -3.64
N GLU A 98 -26.63 8.82 -3.19
CA GLU A 98 -25.75 7.69 -2.89
C GLU A 98 -25.00 7.22 -4.14
N LEU A 99 -25.70 6.97 -5.25
CA LEU A 99 -25.07 6.56 -6.52
C LEU A 99 -24.01 7.56 -6.96
N ARG A 100 -24.31 8.87 -6.94
CA ARG A 100 -23.32 9.90 -7.32
C ARG A 100 -22.10 9.89 -6.41
N GLN A 101 -22.30 9.73 -5.10
CA GLN A 101 -21.19 9.62 -4.16
C GLN A 101 -20.36 8.36 -4.42
N ARG A 102 -21.00 7.23 -4.76
CA ARG A 102 -20.30 5.99 -5.11
C ARG A 102 -19.52 6.15 -6.41
N VAL A 103 -20.11 6.72 -7.45
CA VAL A 103 -19.44 7.03 -8.72
C VAL A 103 -18.18 7.87 -8.45
N ASN A 104 -18.32 8.98 -7.72
CA ASN A 104 -17.17 9.83 -7.38
C ASN A 104 -16.10 9.07 -6.56
N ALA A 105 -16.51 8.31 -5.54
CA ALA A 105 -15.59 7.55 -4.70
C ALA A 105 -14.82 6.48 -5.51
N PHE A 106 -15.50 5.77 -6.41
CA PHE A 106 -14.87 4.79 -7.29
C PHE A 106 -13.98 5.45 -8.34
N SER A 107 -14.37 6.60 -8.89
CA SER A 107 -13.52 7.38 -9.80
C SER A 107 -12.20 7.78 -9.13
N GLU A 108 -12.28 8.41 -7.95
CA GLU A 108 -11.10 8.77 -7.17
C GLU A 108 -10.25 7.55 -6.80
N ALA A 109 -10.88 6.42 -6.45
CA ALA A 109 -10.18 5.19 -6.13
C ALA A 109 -9.44 4.62 -7.34
N VAL A 110 -10.07 4.60 -8.52
CA VAL A 110 -9.45 4.15 -9.78
C VAL A 110 -8.26 5.04 -10.13
N GLU A 111 -8.42 6.36 -10.04
CA GLU A 111 -7.34 7.32 -10.34
C GLU A 111 -6.17 7.19 -9.36
N ALA A 112 -6.45 7.14 -8.05
CA ALA A 112 -5.43 6.98 -7.03
C ALA A 112 -4.70 5.64 -7.15
N PHE A 113 -5.42 4.55 -7.39
CA PHE A 113 -4.83 3.22 -7.59
C PHE A 113 -3.96 3.18 -8.85
N GLN A 114 -4.42 3.77 -9.95
CA GLN A 114 -3.63 3.86 -11.18
C GLN A 114 -2.38 4.73 -11.00
N ALA A 115 -2.44 5.80 -10.20
CA ALA A 115 -1.27 6.59 -9.87
C ALA A 115 -0.23 5.78 -9.07
N GLN A 116 -0.68 4.93 -8.14
CA GLN A 116 0.18 4.02 -7.39
C GLN A 116 0.83 2.95 -8.28
N MET A 117 0.07 2.34 -9.19
CA MET A 117 0.62 1.36 -10.14
C MET A 117 1.72 1.94 -11.04
N ARG A 118 1.65 3.24 -11.35
CA ARG A 118 2.67 3.94 -12.16
C ARG A 118 3.94 4.27 -11.38
N ARG A 119 3.93 4.16 -10.05
CA ARG A 119 5.08 4.48 -9.19
C ARG A 119 6.24 3.51 -9.39
N TRP A 120 5.94 2.22 -9.60
CA TRP A 120 6.91 1.15 -9.79
C TRP A 120 6.56 0.33 -11.06
N PRO A 121 7.09 0.73 -12.23
CA PRO A 121 6.84 0.07 -13.51
C PRO A 121 7.63 -1.24 -13.65
N GLU A 122 7.29 -2.03 -14.69
CA GLU A 122 7.71 -3.44 -14.83
C GLU A 122 9.24 -3.59 -14.92
N PHE A 123 9.89 -2.63 -15.55
CA PHE A 123 11.34 -2.62 -15.77
C PHE A 123 12.10 -1.91 -14.64
N VAL A 124 11.56 -1.88 -13.41
CA VAL A 124 12.23 -1.33 -12.22
C VAL A 124 12.22 -2.38 -11.13
N VAL A 125 13.39 -2.62 -10.53
CA VAL A 125 13.51 -3.44 -9.32
C VAL A 125 13.39 -2.55 -8.10
N VAL A 126 12.56 -2.91 -7.13
CA VAL A 126 12.31 -2.14 -5.92
C VAL A 126 13.03 -2.77 -4.74
N ALA A 127 13.94 -2.03 -4.10
CA ALA A 127 14.53 -2.40 -2.82
C ALA A 127 13.81 -1.66 -1.69
N VAL A 128 13.14 -2.39 -0.81
CA VAL A 128 12.58 -1.83 0.43
C VAL A 128 13.64 -1.99 1.52
N LEU A 129 14.11 -0.88 2.08
CA LEU A 129 15.15 -0.89 3.11
C LEU A 129 14.54 -0.87 4.50
N ASP A 130 15.14 -1.62 5.41
CA ASP A 130 14.86 -1.55 6.83
C ASP A 130 15.86 -0.65 7.58
N THR A 131 15.64 -0.48 8.89
CA THR A 131 16.56 0.27 9.75
C THR A 131 17.94 -0.39 9.86
N SER A 132 18.02 -1.73 9.83
CA SER A 132 19.29 -2.44 9.98
C SER A 132 20.27 -2.13 8.84
N PHE A 133 19.78 -1.94 7.60
CA PHE A 133 20.62 -1.51 6.48
C PHE A 133 21.38 -0.22 6.79
N PHE A 134 20.71 0.81 7.32
CA PHE A 134 21.34 2.10 7.58
C PHE A 134 22.41 2.05 8.69
N ILE A 135 22.25 1.13 9.64
CA ILE A 135 23.13 1.01 10.81
C ILE A 135 24.31 0.07 10.54
N GLU A 136 24.03 -1.08 9.95
CA GLU A 136 24.99 -2.18 9.79
C GLU A 136 25.75 -2.13 8.47
N HIS A 137 25.16 -1.60 7.39
CA HIS A 137 25.82 -1.60 6.08
C HIS A 137 27.13 -0.79 6.12
N GLU A 138 28.20 -1.39 5.59
CA GLU A 138 29.53 -0.79 5.61
C GLU A 138 29.55 0.53 4.86
N VAL A 139 28.92 0.55 3.68
CA VAL A 139 28.81 1.70 2.81
C VAL A 139 27.61 2.56 3.23
N LYS A 140 27.70 3.88 3.03
CA LYS A 140 26.58 4.79 3.34
C LYS A 140 25.53 4.73 2.23
N LEU A 141 24.30 5.14 2.54
CA LEU A 141 23.17 5.14 1.59
C LEU A 141 23.56 5.71 0.20
N GLU A 142 24.29 6.82 0.19
CA GLU A 142 24.61 7.61 -1.01
C GLU A 142 25.69 6.99 -1.89
N GLU A 143 26.52 6.16 -1.28
CA GLU A 143 27.66 5.50 -1.90
C GLU A 143 27.30 4.04 -2.27
N ALA A 144 26.15 3.54 -1.80
CA ALA A 144 25.71 2.18 -2.00
C ALA A 144 25.24 1.95 -3.44
N ASP A 145 25.84 0.97 -4.11
CA ASP A 145 25.40 0.52 -5.43
C ASP A 145 24.29 -0.54 -5.27
N PHE A 146 23.04 -0.07 -5.32
CA PHE A 146 21.88 -0.96 -5.20
C PHE A 146 21.72 -1.90 -6.39
N ALA A 147 22.15 -1.51 -7.59
CA ALA A 147 22.08 -2.39 -8.75
C ALA A 147 23.03 -3.57 -8.57
N LYS A 148 24.21 -3.32 -8.01
CA LYS A 148 25.16 -4.36 -7.59
C LYS A 148 24.62 -5.24 -6.48
N LEU A 149 24.09 -4.61 -5.44
CA LEU A 149 23.57 -5.32 -4.26
C LEU A 149 22.43 -6.28 -4.62
N LEU A 150 21.55 -5.90 -5.54
CA LEU A 150 20.45 -6.72 -6.04
C LEU A 150 20.85 -7.64 -7.21
N GLY A 151 22.09 -7.54 -7.70
CA GLY A 151 22.58 -8.32 -8.83
C GLY A 151 21.84 -8.02 -10.13
N VAL A 152 21.56 -6.75 -10.43
CA VAL A 152 20.87 -6.27 -11.66
C VAL A 152 21.64 -5.17 -12.40
N GLU A 153 22.93 -5.04 -12.11
CA GLU A 153 23.87 -4.11 -12.74
C GLU A 153 23.71 -4.06 -14.28
N GLY A 154 23.58 -2.84 -14.81
CA GLY A 154 23.48 -2.58 -16.25
C GLY A 154 22.24 -3.16 -16.94
N ARG A 155 21.31 -3.79 -16.20
CA ARG A 155 20.09 -4.39 -16.75
C ARG A 155 18.85 -3.59 -16.46
N LEU A 156 18.60 -3.28 -15.18
CA LEU A 156 17.38 -2.61 -14.75
C LEU A 156 17.70 -1.47 -13.77
N PRO A 157 16.99 -0.32 -13.86
CA PRO A 157 17.03 0.70 -12.83
C PRO A 157 16.47 0.18 -11.50
N VAL A 158 16.96 0.75 -10.40
CA VAL A 158 16.53 0.40 -9.04
C VAL A 158 15.76 1.56 -8.41
N ALA A 159 14.63 1.26 -7.78
CA ALA A 159 13.93 2.18 -6.88
C ALA A 159 14.18 1.75 -5.43
N VAL A 160 14.69 2.66 -4.61
CA VAL A 160 14.93 2.46 -3.19
C VAL A 160 13.78 3.07 -2.42
N VAL A 161 13.06 2.24 -1.67
CA VAL A 161 11.90 2.62 -0.88
C VAL A 161 12.24 2.50 0.60
N VAL A 162 12.04 3.59 1.33
CA VAL A 162 12.25 3.64 2.78
C VAL A 162 10.91 3.88 3.47
N PRO A 163 10.34 2.90 4.19
CA PRO A 163 9.11 3.10 4.96
C PRO A 163 9.22 4.23 5.97
N MET A 164 8.16 5.01 6.20
CA MET A 164 8.16 6.09 7.20
C MET A 164 8.48 5.57 8.62
N VAL A 165 8.04 4.36 8.96
CA VAL A 165 8.40 3.72 10.24
C VAL A 165 9.93 3.60 10.43
N VAL A 166 10.69 3.34 9.37
CA VAL A 166 12.17 3.29 9.41
C VAL A 166 12.75 4.67 9.68
N VAL A 167 12.18 5.72 9.09
CA VAL A 167 12.59 7.12 9.37
C VAL A 167 12.41 7.45 10.85
N ASP A 168 11.28 7.05 11.44
CA ASP A 168 11.00 7.27 12.86
C ASP A 168 11.91 6.44 13.78
N GLU A 169 12.28 5.22 13.38
CA GLU A 169 13.27 4.42 14.10
C GLU A 169 14.66 5.04 14.05
N LEU A 170 15.10 5.54 12.90
CA LEU A 170 16.35 6.27 12.77
C LEU A 170 16.34 7.52 13.66
N ASP A 171 15.21 8.23 13.77
CA ASP A 171 15.16 9.43 14.61
C ASP A 171 15.33 9.08 16.09
N LYS A 172 14.69 8.00 16.57
CA LYS A 172 14.92 7.46 17.92
C LYS A 172 16.37 7.03 18.14
N LEU A 173 17.01 6.43 17.13
CA LEU A 173 18.40 5.97 17.23
C LEU A 173 19.43 7.10 17.36
N LYS A 174 19.07 8.36 17.09
CA LYS A 174 19.92 9.53 17.41
C LYS A 174 20.15 9.72 18.92
N GLU A 175 19.37 9.06 19.76
CA GLU A 175 19.58 9.06 21.22
C GLU A 175 20.35 7.82 21.71
N SER A 176 20.74 6.92 20.81
CA SER A 176 21.46 5.69 21.15
C SER A 176 22.76 5.98 21.91
N ARG A 177 23.08 5.15 22.90
CA ARG A 177 24.36 5.20 23.64
C ARG A 177 25.55 4.78 22.78
N ASN A 178 25.32 4.00 21.72
CA ASN A 178 26.37 3.61 20.78
C ASN A 178 26.66 4.76 19.82
N GLN A 179 27.90 5.27 19.87
CA GLN A 179 28.34 6.42 19.06
C GLN A 179 28.22 6.17 17.56
N ARG A 180 28.53 4.96 17.08
CA ARG A 180 28.43 4.60 15.65
C ARG A 180 26.97 4.61 15.20
N THR A 181 26.09 3.94 15.95
CA THR A 181 24.65 3.88 15.65
C THR A 181 24.03 5.28 15.63
N ARG A 182 24.34 6.10 16.65
CA ARG A 182 23.87 7.49 16.73
C ARG A 182 24.28 8.30 15.51
N TRP A 183 25.56 8.24 15.15
CA TRP A 183 26.10 8.99 14.02
C TRP A 183 25.50 8.51 12.70
N ARG A 184 25.40 7.19 12.49
CA ARG A 184 24.79 6.60 11.29
C ARG A 184 23.34 7.05 11.12
N ALA A 185 22.54 6.97 12.17
CA ALA A 185 21.14 7.38 12.13
C ALA A 185 20.97 8.87 11.77
N GLY A 186 21.72 9.75 12.43
CA GLY A 186 21.70 11.19 12.13
C GLY A 186 22.16 11.52 10.72
N TYR A 187 23.21 10.85 10.22
CA TYR A 187 23.69 11.01 8.85
C TYR A 187 22.63 10.57 7.84
N SER A 188 22.07 9.37 8.00
CA SER A 188 21.07 8.82 7.09
C SER A 188 19.82 9.69 7.00
N LEU A 189 19.34 10.26 8.11
CA LEU A 189 18.22 11.19 8.10
C LEU A 189 18.53 12.48 7.34
N ALA A 190 19.71 13.07 7.53
CA ALA A 190 20.12 14.26 6.80
C ALA A 190 20.22 14.01 5.29
N VAL A 191 20.69 12.81 4.89
CA VAL A 191 20.70 12.38 3.50
C VAL A 191 19.29 12.24 2.94
N LEU A 192 18.40 11.53 3.63
CA LEU A 192 17.02 11.32 3.18
C LEU A 192 16.28 12.65 3.01
N ASP A 193 16.42 13.55 3.99
CA ASP A 193 15.81 14.89 3.95
C ASP A 193 16.29 15.69 2.72
N ARG A 194 17.60 15.67 2.44
CA ARG A 194 18.18 16.31 1.26
C ARG A 194 17.66 15.71 -0.04
N LEU A 195 17.65 14.38 -0.17
CA LEU A 195 17.19 13.70 -1.39
C LEU A 195 15.72 14.00 -1.69
N LEU A 196 14.88 14.09 -0.65
CA LEU A 196 13.46 14.43 -0.78
C LEU A 196 13.24 15.90 -1.14
N THR A 197 14.00 16.81 -0.53
CA THR A 197 13.89 18.26 -0.74
C THR A 197 14.37 18.65 -2.14
N GLU A 198 15.53 18.14 -2.54
CA GLU A 198 16.18 18.49 -3.81
C GLU A 198 15.68 17.62 -4.98
N LYS A 199 14.89 16.57 -4.71
CA LYS A 199 14.43 15.56 -5.69
C LYS A 199 15.57 14.92 -6.47
N VAL A 200 16.70 14.71 -5.80
CA VAL A 200 17.92 14.15 -6.37
C VAL A 200 17.87 12.62 -6.30
N SER A 201 18.45 11.95 -7.30
CA SER A 201 18.59 10.49 -7.33
C SER A 201 19.98 10.05 -6.86
N LEU A 202 20.09 8.87 -6.27
CA LEU A 202 21.37 8.25 -5.90
C LEU A 202 21.95 7.50 -7.09
N GLY A 203 22.70 8.22 -7.93
CA GLY A 203 23.19 7.69 -9.19
C GLY A 203 22.02 7.20 -10.07
N PRO A 204 22.01 5.93 -10.52
CA PRO A 204 20.89 5.38 -11.28
C PRO A 204 19.66 5.03 -10.43
N SER A 205 19.77 5.12 -9.09
CA SER A 205 18.73 4.68 -8.17
C SER A 205 17.86 5.85 -7.71
N LYS A 206 16.54 5.72 -7.87
CA LYS A 206 15.59 6.70 -7.34
C LYS A 206 15.26 6.35 -5.90
N VAL A 207 15.44 7.28 -4.97
CA VAL A 207 15.07 7.10 -3.56
C VAL A 207 13.74 7.74 -3.27
N GLU A 208 12.91 7.06 -2.49
CA GLU A 208 11.67 7.62 -1.98
C GLU A 208 11.35 7.13 -0.57
N VAL A 209 10.73 8.02 0.21
CA VAL A 209 10.12 7.64 1.48
C VAL A 209 8.67 7.24 1.22
N LEU A 210 8.30 6.04 1.67
CA LEU A 210 6.92 5.56 1.63
C LEU A 210 6.18 6.09 2.86
N THR A 211 5.38 7.12 2.64
CA THR A 211 4.54 7.72 3.67
C THR A 211 3.37 6.81 4.05
N ASP A 212 2.89 7.00 5.27
CA ASP A 212 1.66 6.36 5.72
C ASP A 212 0.47 6.98 4.98
N THR A 213 -0.42 6.12 4.51
CA THR A 213 -1.64 6.57 3.83
C THR A 213 -2.58 7.20 4.86
N PRO A 214 -3.32 8.26 4.53
CA PRO A 214 -4.28 8.86 5.47
C PRO A 214 -5.22 7.82 6.08
N GLY A 215 -5.27 7.76 7.41
CA GLY A 215 -6.06 6.78 8.16
C GLY A 215 -5.36 5.43 8.40
N HIS A 216 -4.16 5.20 7.88
CA HIS A 216 -3.33 4.06 8.27
C HIS A 216 -3.07 4.07 9.77
N VAL A 217 -3.21 2.91 10.40
CA VAL A 217 -2.89 2.71 11.81
C VAL A 217 -1.76 1.70 11.83
N ARG A 218 -0.60 2.13 12.31
CA ARG A 218 0.59 1.28 12.35
C ARG A 218 0.38 0.09 13.27
N LEU A 219 1.02 -1.02 12.92
CA LEU A 219 1.12 -2.18 13.79
C LEU A 219 1.92 -1.82 15.06
N PRO A 220 1.64 -2.50 16.19
CA PRO A 220 2.32 -2.19 17.46
C PRO A 220 3.82 -2.44 17.44
N GLU A 221 4.26 -3.39 16.61
CA GLU A 221 5.65 -3.80 16.45
C GLU A 221 6.18 -3.25 15.12
N ALA A 222 7.40 -2.70 15.15
CA ALA A 222 7.94 -1.95 14.03
C ALA A 222 8.46 -2.87 12.92
N ASP A 223 9.05 -4.03 13.23
CA ASP A 223 9.44 -4.98 12.17
C ASP A 223 8.19 -5.48 11.42
N ASP A 224 7.13 -5.83 12.16
CA ASP A 224 5.86 -6.26 11.58
C ASP A 224 5.28 -5.15 10.67
N GLU A 225 5.33 -3.89 11.09
CA GLU A 225 4.94 -2.74 10.28
C GLU A 225 5.82 -2.62 9.02
N ILE A 226 7.15 -2.73 9.11
CA ILE A 226 8.05 -2.67 7.96
C ILE A 226 7.70 -3.75 6.93
N VAL A 227 7.45 -4.98 7.39
CA VAL A 227 7.07 -6.10 6.52
C VAL A 227 5.70 -5.85 5.88
N ASP A 228 4.71 -5.33 6.62
CA ASP A 228 3.41 -4.95 6.07
C ASP A 228 3.53 -3.87 4.98
N ARG A 229 4.34 -2.82 5.23
CA ARG A 229 4.62 -1.78 4.24
C ARG A 229 5.32 -2.33 3.01
N ALA A 230 6.27 -3.25 3.18
CA ALA A 230 6.96 -3.91 2.07
C ALA A 230 6.01 -4.80 1.25
N LEU A 231 5.08 -5.50 1.89
CA LEU A 231 4.03 -6.27 1.21
C LEU A 231 3.07 -5.37 0.43
N ALA A 232 2.71 -4.21 0.95
CA ALA A 232 1.90 -3.24 0.22
C ALA A 232 2.60 -2.75 -1.05
N VAL A 233 3.92 -2.54 -1.00
CA VAL A 233 4.73 -2.24 -2.20
C VAL A 233 4.76 -3.43 -3.15
N TYR A 234 5.02 -4.63 -2.65
CA TYR A 234 5.04 -5.87 -3.44
C TYR A 234 3.71 -6.12 -4.19
N ALA A 235 2.58 -5.88 -3.53
CA ALA A 235 1.27 -6.04 -4.15
C ALA A 235 0.96 -5.00 -5.24
N MET A 236 1.65 -3.85 -5.24
CA MET A 236 1.40 -2.72 -6.15
C MET A 236 2.42 -2.62 -7.29
N ALA A 237 3.65 -3.07 -7.05
CA ALA A 237 4.73 -2.98 -8.02
C ALA A 237 4.48 -3.89 -9.22
N ALA A 238 4.95 -3.45 -10.38
CA ALA A 238 4.94 -4.24 -11.60
C ALA A 238 6.16 -5.18 -11.69
N GLY A 239 7.30 -4.65 -11.25
CA GLY A 239 8.59 -5.34 -11.28
C GLY A 239 8.89 -6.01 -9.95
N ASP A 240 10.08 -6.59 -9.87
CA ASP A 240 10.54 -7.32 -8.69
C ASP A 240 10.68 -6.39 -7.48
N VAL A 241 10.19 -6.84 -6.32
CA VAL A 241 10.38 -6.14 -5.04
C VAL A 241 11.12 -7.05 -4.09
N GLN A 242 12.14 -6.52 -3.42
CA GLN A 242 12.90 -7.22 -2.40
C GLN A 242 13.00 -6.39 -1.12
N LEU A 243 12.69 -6.99 0.02
CA LEU A 243 13.07 -6.44 1.32
C LEU A 243 14.57 -6.67 1.53
N VAL A 244 15.32 -5.63 1.86
CA VAL A 244 16.76 -5.69 2.15
C VAL A 244 16.97 -5.51 3.63
N THR A 245 17.59 -6.48 4.28
CA THR A 245 17.77 -6.48 5.75
C THR A 245 19.01 -7.27 6.16
N TYR A 246 19.66 -6.84 7.25
CA TYR A 246 20.64 -7.64 7.98
C TYR A 246 19.98 -8.51 9.07
N ASP A 247 18.77 -8.18 9.50
CA ASP A 247 18.09 -8.84 10.61
C ASP A 247 17.55 -10.22 10.22
N THR A 248 17.82 -11.21 11.09
CA THR A 248 17.38 -12.59 10.84
C THR A 248 15.89 -12.78 11.07
N GLY A 249 15.34 -12.16 12.12
CA GLY A 249 13.92 -12.22 12.45
C GLY A 249 13.07 -11.58 11.36
N MET A 250 13.44 -10.39 10.89
CA MET A 250 12.78 -9.72 9.76
C MET A 250 12.84 -10.58 8.49
N ALA A 251 14.01 -11.15 8.16
CA ALA A 251 14.11 -12.04 7.00
C ALA A 251 13.24 -13.30 7.13
N MET A 252 13.06 -13.84 8.34
CA MET A 252 12.15 -14.96 8.58
C MET A 252 10.68 -14.55 8.43
N ARG A 253 10.27 -13.41 9.02
CA ARG A 253 8.90 -12.86 8.89
C ARG A 253 8.52 -12.64 7.43
N ALA A 254 9.39 -11.99 6.66
CA ALA A 254 9.18 -11.76 5.23
C ALA A 254 8.98 -13.07 4.45
N LYS A 255 9.83 -14.08 4.69
CA LYS A 255 9.73 -15.39 4.04
C LYS A 255 8.44 -16.12 4.38
N MET A 256 7.96 -16.03 5.62
CA MET A 256 6.69 -16.66 6.03
C MET A 256 5.49 -16.08 5.26
N LEU A 257 5.60 -14.84 4.77
CA LEU A 257 4.58 -14.16 3.97
C LEU A 257 4.87 -14.21 2.46
N ASN A 258 5.85 -15.01 2.03
CA ASN A 258 6.32 -15.12 0.65
C ASN A 258 6.79 -13.77 0.04
N LEU A 259 7.21 -12.82 0.88
CA LEU A 259 7.84 -11.59 0.42
C LEU A 259 9.31 -11.91 0.05
N PRO A 260 9.76 -11.61 -1.18
CA PRO A 260 11.16 -11.80 -1.54
C PRO A 260 12.07 -10.94 -0.65
N VAL A 261 13.14 -11.55 -0.14
CA VAL A 261 14.06 -10.91 0.81
C VAL A 261 15.50 -11.16 0.41
N LEU A 262 16.29 -10.08 0.39
CA LEU A 262 17.73 -10.12 0.33
C LEU A 262 18.29 -9.94 1.74
N LYS A 263 18.62 -11.08 2.36
CA LYS A 263 19.29 -11.08 3.66
C LYS A 263 20.79 -10.83 3.46
N LEU A 264 21.23 -9.64 3.86
CA LEU A 264 22.64 -9.28 3.91
C LEU A 264 23.30 -9.95 5.12
N ARG A 265 24.60 -10.20 5.02
CA ARG A 265 25.38 -10.83 6.09
C ARG A 265 26.48 -9.87 6.54
N ASN A 266 26.65 -9.78 7.84
CA ASN A 266 27.89 -9.38 8.49
C ASN A 266 28.62 -10.64 8.96
N ASP A 267 29.89 -10.54 9.31
CA ASP A 267 30.69 -11.69 9.78
C ASP A 267 30.22 -12.26 11.15
N ALA A 268 29.14 -11.72 11.72
CA ALA A 268 28.59 -12.15 12.99
C ALA A 268 27.89 -13.53 12.85
N GLY A 269 28.37 -14.51 13.61
CA GLY A 269 27.87 -15.90 13.56
C GLY A 269 28.49 -16.75 12.44
N THR A 270 29.38 -16.18 11.62
CA THR A 270 30.23 -16.93 10.69
C THR A 270 31.62 -17.08 11.33
N GLY A 271 31.81 -18.17 12.07
CA GLY A 271 33.04 -18.46 12.79
C GLY A 271 32.90 -19.73 13.62
N ILE A 272 33.98 -20.15 14.27
CA ILE A 272 33.92 -21.25 15.24
C ILE A 272 33.08 -20.79 16.44
N GLU A 273 32.17 -21.64 16.92
CA GLU A 273 31.39 -21.38 18.13
C GLU A 273 32.35 -21.02 19.27
N PRO A 274 32.20 -19.87 19.95
CA PRO A 274 33.11 -19.49 21.01
C PRO A 274 33.03 -20.50 22.15
N ASP A 275 34.19 -20.92 22.66
CA ASP A 275 34.26 -21.86 23.79
C ASP A 275 33.42 -21.36 24.97
N ARG A 276 32.62 -22.27 25.54
CA ARG A 276 31.85 -21.99 26.75
C ARG A 276 32.82 -21.68 27.89
N LYS A 277 32.83 -20.42 28.33
CA LYS A 277 33.50 -20.00 29.57
C LYS A 277 32.80 -20.52 30.80
#